data_AF-A0A0G1JI03-F1
#
_entry.id   AF-A0A0G1JI03-F1
#
_cell.length_a   1.000
_cell.length_b   1.000
_cell.length_c   1.000
_cell.angle_alpha   90.00
_cell.angle_beta   90.00
_cell.angle_gamma   90.00
#
_symmetry.space_group_name_H-M   'P 1'
#
loop_
_entity.id
_entity.type
_entity.pdbx_description
1 polymer ?
#
loop_
_entity_poly.entity_id
_entity_poly.type
_entity_poly.pdbx_seq_one_letter_code
_entity_poly.pdbx_strand_id
1 'polypeptide(L)'
;MARRRCSKTKALKGHAKSRSFQRYDGVTLSNRDLRAIVHKIQTRDGEFVEKKSNRVTEWKISYNETLWRVRYDKTRGVIITFLPVDS
;
A
#
# COMPACT_ATOMS: atom_id res chain seq x y z
N MET A 1 4.74 30.03 11.12
CA MET A 1 4.70 29.37 9.79
C MET A 1 3.44 28.53 9.67
N ALA A 2 2.54 28.82 8.73
CA ALA A 2 1.35 28.00 8.51
C ALA A 2 1.72 26.63 7.89
N ARG A 3 1.33 25.51 8.51
CA ARG A 3 1.52 24.17 7.94
C ARG A 3 0.75 24.07 6.63
N ARG A 4 1.48 23.94 5.51
CA ARG A 4 0.90 23.71 4.18
C ARG A 4 0.06 22.42 4.22
N ARG A 5 -1.27 22.52 4.12
CA ARG A 5 -2.18 21.35 4.07
C ARG A 5 -1.80 20.48 2.88
N CYS A 6 -1.25 19.30 3.13
CA CYS A 6 -1.06 18.29 2.12
C CYS A 6 -2.37 17.50 1.90
N SER A 7 -2.62 17.05 0.67
CA SER A 7 -3.79 16.22 0.39
C SER A 7 -3.69 14.88 1.13
N LYS A 8 -4.83 14.30 1.52
CA LYS A 8 -4.88 12.99 2.20
C LYS A 8 -4.14 11.91 1.40
N THR A 9 -4.25 11.94 0.07
CA THR A 9 -3.51 11.06 -0.85
C THR A 9 -2.00 11.20 -0.71
N LYS A 10 -1.47 12.42 -0.61
CA LYS A 10 -0.03 12.65 -0.40
C LYS A 10 0.42 12.11 0.96
N ALA A 11 -0.38 12.35 2.00
CA ALA A 11 -0.10 11.82 3.34
C ALA A 11 -0.12 10.28 3.37
N LEU A 12 -1.08 9.64 2.70
CA LEU A 12 -1.16 8.19 2.60
C LEU A 12 0.04 7.60 1.84
N LYS A 13 0.49 8.21 0.75
CA LYS A 13 1.71 7.76 0.05
C LYS A 13 2.94 7.82 0.95
N GLY A 14 3.12 8.91 1.69
CA GLY A 14 4.21 9.04 2.66
C GLY A 14 4.13 7.98 3.76
N HIS A 15 2.93 7.77 4.31
CA HIS A 15 2.69 6.73 5.31
C HIS A 15 2.97 5.33 4.76
N ALA A 16 2.47 4.99 3.57
CA ALA A 16 2.69 3.70 2.94
C ALA A 16 4.20 3.40 2.78
N LYS A 17 5.00 4.35 2.29
CA LYS A 17 6.46 4.18 2.18
C LYS A 17 7.14 3.97 3.53
N SER A 18 6.76 4.74 4.54
CA SER A 18 7.29 4.57 5.90
C SER A 18 6.94 3.18 6.46
N ARG A 19 5.74 2.67 6.14
CA ARG A 19 5.28 1.36 6.60
C ARG A 19 5.92 0.20 5.86
N SER A 20 6.19 0.32 4.56
CA SER A 20 6.95 -0.70 3.85
C SER A 20 8.34 -0.84 4.45
N PHE A 21 9.02 0.30 4.67
CA PHE A 21 10.35 0.33 5.29
C PHE A 21 10.36 -0.35 6.66
N GLN A 22 9.39 -0.05 7.52
CA GLN A 22 9.31 -0.62 8.87
C GLN A 22 8.93 -2.11 8.91
N ARG A 23 8.28 -2.65 7.87
CA ARG A 23 7.65 -3.98 7.91
C ARG A 23 8.31 -5.01 7.00
N TYR A 24 9.09 -4.55 6.03
CA TYR A 24 9.74 -5.39 5.02
C TYR A 24 11.22 -4.97 4.92
N ASP A 25 11.98 -5.18 6.00
CA ASP A 25 13.45 -5.07 6.05
C ASP A 25 14.05 -3.81 5.41
N GLY A 26 13.46 -2.64 5.67
CA GLY A 26 13.99 -1.37 5.18
C GLY A 26 13.74 -1.11 3.69
N VAL A 27 12.85 -1.86 3.04
CA VAL A 27 12.55 -1.66 1.61
C VAL A 27 11.92 -0.28 1.39
N THR A 28 12.65 0.56 0.66
CA THR A 28 12.24 1.92 0.31
C THR A 28 11.50 1.92 -1.01
N LEU A 29 10.24 2.36 -0.98
CA LEU A 29 9.41 2.43 -2.19
C LEU A 29 9.44 3.82 -2.84
N SER A 30 9.68 3.84 -4.13
CA SER A 30 9.44 5.01 -4.97
C SER A 30 7.94 5.21 -5.23
N ASN A 31 7.58 6.36 -5.81
CA ASN A 31 6.20 6.56 -6.28
C ASN A 31 5.84 5.63 -7.45
N ARG A 32 6.83 5.19 -8.23
CA ARG A 32 6.64 4.25 -9.34
C ARG A 32 6.28 2.87 -8.79
N ASP A 33 6.95 2.42 -7.74
CA ASP A 33 6.72 1.12 -7.14
C ASP A 33 5.33 1.02 -6.51
N LEU A 34 4.91 2.08 -5.80
CA LEU A 34 3.54 2.16 -5.28
C LEU A 34 2.48 2.08 -6.40
N ARG A 35 2.74 2.71 -7.55
CA ARG A 35 1.83 2.60 -8.71
C ARG A 35 1.85 1.19 -9.29
N ALA A 36 3.01 0.55 -9.37
CA ALA A 36 3.13 -0.82 -9.83
C ALA A 36 2.35 -1.79 -8.92
N ILE A 37 2.48 -1.66 -7.60
CA ILE A 37 1.72 -2.46 -6.63
C ILE A 37 0.22 -2.22 -6.77
N VAL A 38 -0.22 -0.96 -6.91
CA VAL A 38 -1.64 -0.64 -7.16
C VAL A 38 -2.12 -1.24 -8.48
N HIS A 39 -1.30 -1.19 -9.53
CA HIS A 39 -1.63 -1.77 -10.82
C HIS A 39 -1.83 -3.28 -10.71
N LYS A 40 -0.93 -3.99 -10.02
CA LYS A 40 -1.08 -5.42 -9.72
C LYS A 40 -2.39 -5.76 -9.03
N ILE A 41 -2.78 -4.97 -8.02
CA ILE A 41 -4.08 -5.13 -7.34
C ILE A 41 -5.24 -4.94 -8.32
N GLN A 42 -5.16 -3.93 -9.19
CA GLN A 42 -6.22 -3.61 -10.16
C GLN A 42 -6.34 -4.66 -11.27
N THR A 43 -5.23 -5.25 -11.71
CA THR A 43 -5.19 -6.34 -12.70
C THR A 43 -5.45 -7.72 -12.09
N ARG A 44 -5.67 -7.80 -10.77
CA ARG A 44 -5.79 -9.06 -10.01
C ARG A 44 -4.53 -9.94 -10.10
N ASP A 45 -3.37 -9.32 -10.31
CA ASP A 45 -2.04 -9.96 -10.18
C ASP A 45 -1.61 -10.00 -8.70
N GLY A 46 -2.36 -10.79 -7.92
CA GLY A 46 -2.21 -10.91 -6.48
C GLY A 46 -3.35 -11.67 -5.82
N GLU A 47 -3.15 -12.09 -4.58
CA GLU A 47 -4.15 -12.83 -3.82
C GLU A 47 -5.02 -11.84 -3.02
N PHE A 48 -6.32 -11.83 -3.30
CA PHE A 48 -7.29 -11.13 -2.47
C PHE A 48 -7.45 -11.89 -1.15
N VAL A 49 -7.23 -11.21 -0.03
CA VAL A 49 -7.35 -11.82 1.30
C VAL A 49 -8.77 -11.63 1.83
N GLU A 50 -9.19 -10.38 2.00
CA GLU A 50 -10.51 -10.07 2.53
C GLU A 50 -10.93 -8.61 2.29
N LYS A 51 -12.23 -8.36 2.47
CA LYS A 51 -12.82 -7.02 2.44
C LYS A 51 -12.92 -6.47 3.87
N LYS A 52 -12.19 -5.39 4.17
CA LYS A 52 -12.26 -4.71 5.48
C LYS A 52 -13.40 -3.68 5.56
N SER A 53 -13.77 -3.08 4.45
CA SER A 53 -14.96 -2.20 4.35
C SER A 53 -15.40 -2.09 2.89
N ASN A 54 -16.48 -1.35 2.61
CA ASN A 54 -16.91 -1.12 1.23
C ASN A 54 -15.81 -0.53 0.34
N ARG A 55 -14.89 0.27 0.88
CA ARG A 55 -13.78 0.88 0.13
C ARG A 55 -12.42 0.24 0.35
N VAL A 56 -12.21 -0.50 1.44
CA VAL A 56 -10.90 -1.03 1.83
C VAL A 56 -10.86 -2.55 1.67
N THR A 57 -9.87 -3.02 0.92
CA THR A 57 -9.59 -4.44 0.70
C THR A 57 -8.16 -4.77 1.10
N GLU A 58 -7.93 -5.99 1.55
CA GLU A 58 -6.63 -6.53 1.88
C GLU A 58 -6.15 -7.50 0.80
N TRP A 59 -4.88 -7.38 0.42
CA TRP A 59 -4.26 -8.14 -0.66
C TRP A 59 -2.88 -8.60 -0.27
N LYS A 60 -2.47 -9.76 -0.79
CA LYS A 60 -1.09 -10.25 -0.80
C LYS A 60 -0.53 -10.10 -2.22
N ILE A 61 0.57 -9.35 -2.35
CA ILE A 61 1.21 -9.02 -3.63
C ILE A 61 2.66 -9.47 -3.59
N SER A 62 3.12 -10.18 -4.63
CA SER A 62 4.55 -10.47 -4.78
C SER A 62 5.31 -9.22 -5.26
N TYR A 63 6.32 -8.83 -4.49
CA TYR A 63 7.21 -7.71 -4.78
C TYR A 63 8.64 -8.06 -4.35
N ASN A 64 9.60 -8.00 -5.29
CA ASN A 64 10.99 -8.44 -5.07
C ASN A 64 11.08 -9.80 -4.37
N GLU A 65 10.39 -10.81 -4.93
CA GLU A 65 10.36 -12.20 -4.42
C GLU A 65 9.77 -12.37 -3.01
N THR A 66 9.31 -11.28 -2.39
CA THR A 66 8.69 -11.28 -1.07
C THR A 66 7.18 -11.08 -1.22
N LEU A 67 6.39 -11.83 -0.46
CA LEU A 67 4.94 -11.67 -0.44
C LEU A 67 4.55 -10.58 0.55
N TRP A 68 3.92 -9.53 0.06
CA TRP A 68 3.58 -8.35 0.84
C TRP A 68 2.09 -8.26 1.08
N ARG A 69 1.68 -8.06 2.33
CA ARG A 69 0.29 -7.76 2.70
C ARG A 69 0.03 -6.27 2.76
N VAL A 70 -1.00 -5.84 2.05
CA VAL A 70 -1.33 -4.41 1.90
C VAL A 70 -2.82 -4.16 2.03
N ARG A 71 -3.17 -3.00 2.61
CA ARG A 71 -4.54 -2.48 2.57
C ARG A 71 -4.66 -1.45 1.47
N TYR A 72 -5.62 -1.64 0.59
CA TYR A 72 -5.88 -0.81 -0.57
C TYR A 72 -7.21 -0.07 -0.43
N ASP A 73 -7.20 1.24 -0.67
CA ASP A 73 -8.40 2.07 -0.81
C ASP A 73 -8.79 2.13 -2.29
N LYS A 74 -9.83 1.40 -2.67
CA LYS A 74 -10.27 1.30 -4.08
C LYS A 74 -10.88 2.60 -4.61
N THR A 75 -11.46 3.43 -3.74
CA THR A 75 -12.05 4.71 -4.14
C THR A 75 -10.96 5.74 -4.42
N ARG A 76 -9.88 5.74 -3.64
CA ARG A 76 -8.75 6.67 -3.81
C ARG A 76 -7.65 6.14 -4.74
N GLY A 77 -7.66 4.85 -5.06
CA GLY A 77 -6.62 4.21 -5.87
C GLY A 77 -5.25 4.22 -5.19
N VAL A 78 -5.20 4.03 -3.86
CA VAL A 78 -3.93 4.10 -3.10
C VAL A 78 -3.80 3.01 -2.05
N ILE A 79 -2.56 2.61 -1.79
CA ILE A 79 -2.22 1.82 -0.61
C ILE A 79 -2.37 2.69 0.64
N ILE A 80 -3.15 2.19 1.60
CA ILE A 80 -3.31 2.81 2.91
C ILE A 80 -2.10 2.47 3.76
N THR A 81 -1.76 1.19 3.89
CA THR A 81 -0.67 0.72 4.75
C THR A 81 -0.18 -0.66 4.33
N PHE A 82 1.03 -0.97 4.76
CA PHE A 82 1.67 -2.27 4.67
C PHE A 82 1.51 -2.99 6.01
N LEU A 83 1.05 -4.24 5.97
CA LEU A 83 0.84 -5.11 7.13
C LEU A 83 2.07 -6.01 7.34
N PRO A 84 2.30 -6.57 8.54
CA PRO A 84 3.28 -7.63 8.75
C PRO A 84 2.97 -8.87 7.90
N VAL A 85 4.00 -9.68 7.67
CA VAL A 85 3.88 -10.97 7.01
C VAL A 85 3.01 -11.94 7.86
N ASP A 86 3.20 -11.94 9.18
CA ASP A 86 2.62 -12.93 10.12
C ASP A 86 1.31 -12.53 10.84
N SER A 87 0.52 -11.59 10.30
CA SER A 87 -0.68 -11.08 11.01
C SER A 87 -1.96 -11.92 10.89
#